data_AF-A0AAN6VWI0-F1
#
_entry.id   AF-A0AAN6VWI0-F1
#
_cell.length_a   1.000
_cell.length_b   1.000
_cell.length_c   1.000
_cell.angle_alpha   90.00
_cell.angle_beta   90.00
_cell.angle_gamma   90.00
#
_symmetry.space_group_name_H-M   'P 1'
#
loop_
_entity.id
_entity.type
_entity.pdbx_description
1 polymer ?
#
loop_
_entity_poly.entity_id
_entity_poly.type
_entity_poly.pdbx_seq_one_letter_code
_entity_poly.pdbx_strand_id
1 'polypeptide(L)'
;MTVGDCIHAYASLSDSVFEKKSRRVTIKGKLQGRFDTTEFEWAVKKILVDRRFDENALLKGSSDAPCKAKTNDTVCRTSYLSPRGGADLLNSTKIWQAYRATSAAITFFDPIAIGPFDEEFVDGALGARVPALKPATLKELTIEAETTAKQFRRDHSNLDNEARYYRFNVDHGLEDVDLEESKKEKETAAATRRYVASQGVVKQMKACVNNPAGREC
;
A
#
# COMPACT_ATOMS: atom_id res chain seq x y z
N MET A 1 -0.83 -7.20 15.49
CA MET A 1 -0.22 -8.25 14.65
C MET A 1 1.29 -8.09 14.73
N THR A 2 2.05 -9.19 14.79
CA THR A 2 3.51 -9.13 14.64
C THR A 2 3.91 -8.93 13.18
N VAL A 3 5.19 -8.67 12.89
CA VAL A 3 5.67 -8.60 11.50
C VAL A 3 5.51 -9.94 10.79
N GLY A 4 5.80 -11.06 11.48
CA GLY A 4 5.62 -12.41 10.92
C GLY A 4 4.16 -12.72 10.59
N ASP A 5 3.24 -12.34 11.48
CA ASP A 5 1.79 -12.42 11.24
C ASP A 5 1.37 -11.68 9.97
N CYS A 6 1.91 -10.47 9.75
CA CYS A 6 1.60 -9.68 8.57
C CYS A 6 2.14 -10.34 7.29
N ILE A 7 3.35 -10.88 7.31
CA ILE A 7 3.94 -11.59 6.17
C ILE A 7 3.08 -12.81 5.81
N HIS A 8 2.69 -13.63 6.80
CA HIS A 8 1.85 -14.79 6.56
C HIS A 8 0.45 -14.42 6.04
N ALA A 9 -0.17 -13.39 6.62
CA ALA A 9 -1.46 -12.89 6.15
C ALA A 9 -1.37 -12.38 4.71
N TYR A 10 -0.30 -11.66 4.38
CA TYR A 10 -0.05 -11.16 3.02
C TYR A 10 0.17 -12.30 2.04
N ALA A 11 0.98 -13.31 2.37
CA ALA A 11 1.22 -14.46 1.49
C ALA A 11 -0.08 -15.22 1.17
N SER A 12 -0.91 -15.49 2.20
CA SER A 12 -2.21 -16.13 1.98
C SER A 12 -3.18 -15.26 1.16
N LEU A 13 -3.15 -13.94 1.37
CA LEU A 13 -3.96 -12.99 0.63
C LEU A 13 -3.54 -12.94 -0.85
N SER A 14 -2.24 -12.77 -1.12
CA SER A 14 -1.72 -12.60 -2.48
C SER A 14 -1.92 -13.85 -3.32
N ASP A 15 -1.75 -15.05 -2.75
CA ASP A 15 -2.04 -16.31 -3.43
C ASP A 15 -3.52 -16.40 -3.86
N SER A 16 -4.45 -16.13 -2.93
CA SER A 16 -5.89 -16.19 -3.23
C SER A 16 -6.31 -15.14 -4.26
N VAL A 17 -5.76 -13.94 -4.17
CA VAL A 17 -6.14 -12.79 -5.00
C VAL A 17 -5.60 -12.91 -6.43
N PHE A 18 -4.36 -13.35 -6.60
CA PHE A 18 -3.71 -13.40 -7.92
C PHE A 18 -3.93 -14.72 -8.66
N GLU A 19 -4.44 -15.77 -8.01
CA GLU A 19 -4.80 -17.02 -8.69
C GLU A 19 -6.12 -16.89 -9.50
N LYS A 20 -7.10 -16.14 -8.98
CA LYS A 20 -8.42 -15.98 -9.61
C LYS A 20 -8.44 -14.83 -10.61
N LYS A 21 -8.23 -15.17 -11.89
CA LYS A 21 -8.41 -14.24 -13.01
C LYS A 21 -9.89 -14.03 -13.29
N SER A 22 -10.31 -12.77 -13.38
CA SER A 22 -11.65 -12.42 -13.84
C SER A 22 -11.80 -12.74 -15.32
N ARG A 23 -13.01 -13.16 -15.74
CA ARG A 23 -13.33 -13.31 -17.16
C ARG A 23 -13.33 -11.93 -17.80
N ARG A 24 -12.29 -11.60 -18.57
CA ARG A 24 -12.17 -10.29 -19.23
C ARG A 24 -13.30 -10.08 -20.23
N VAL A 25 -14.19 -9.14 -19.93
CA VAL A 25 -15.19 -8.64 -20.89
C VAL A 25 -14.92 -7.16 -21.12
N THR A 26 -14.60 -6.80 -22.37
CA THR A 26 -14.45 -5.39 -22.75
C THR A 26 -15.82 -4.81 -23.04
N ILE A 27 -16.39 -4.06 -22.08
CA ILE A 27 -17.63 -3.32 -22.31
C ILE A 27 -17.28 -1.84 -22.57
N LYS A 28 -17.61 -1.36 -23.78
CA LYS A 28 -17.50 0.07 -24.16
C LYS A 28 -16.13 0.71 -23.91
N GLY A 29 -15.03 0.01 -24.21
CA GLY A 29 -13.68 0.56 -24.12
C GLY A 29 -13.14 0.80 -22.69
N LYS A 30 -13.90 0.43 -21.65
CA LYS A 30 -13.36 0.34 -20.28
C LYS A 30 -12.62 -0.99 -20.12
N LEU A 31 -11.35 -0.91 -19.75
CA LEU A 31 -10.54 -2.06 -19.37
C LEU A 31 -11.06 -2.57 -18.02
N GLN A 32 -11.55 -3.80 -18.00
CA GLN A 32 -11.86 -4.51 -16.75
C GLN A 32 -10.56 -4.96 -16.08
N GLY A 33 -10.50 -4.81 -14.75
CA GLY A 33 -9.44 -5.36 -13.93
C GLY A 33 -9.21 -6.85 -14.20
N ARG A 34 -7.95 -7.27 -14.15
CA ARG A 34 -7.56 -8.66 -14.41
C ARG A 34 -8.01 -9.63 -13.31
N PHE A 35 -8.07 -9.15 -12.08
CA PHE A 35 -8.28 -9.97 -10.90
C PHE A 35 -9.66 -9.74 -10.29
N ASP A 36 -10.18 -10.79 -9.66
CA ASP A 36 -11.49 -10.75 -9.03
C ASP A 36 -11.47 -9.87 -7.77
N THR A 37 -12.30 -8.83 -7.78
CA THR A 37 -12.42 -7.87 -6.67
C THR A 37 -13.19 -8.44 -5.48
N THR A 38 -14.06 -9.42 -5.72
CA THR A 38 -14.86 -10.07 -4.67
C THR A 38 -13.99 -10.97 -3.79
N GLU A 39 -13.04 -11.67 -4.39
CA GLU A 39 -12.06 -12.51 -3.69
C GLU A 39 -11.10 -11.67 -2.85
N PHE A 40 -10.69 -10.52 -3.41
CA PHE A 40 -9.90 -9.54 -2.67
C PHE A 40 -10.65 -9.02 -1.44
N GLU A 41 -11.91 -8.59 -1.61
CA GLU A 41 -12.74 -8.13 -0.49
C GLU A 41 -12.90 -9.23 0.56
N TRP A 42 -13.27 -10.44 0.13
CA TRP A 42 -13.45 -11.59 1.02
C TRP A 42 -12.18 -11.90 1.81
N ALA A 43 -11.02 -11.93 1.16
CA ALA A 43 -9.76 -12.28 1.81
C ALA A 43 -9.34 -11.23 2.86
N VAL A 44 -9.55 -9.93 2.59
CA VAL A 44 -9.30 -8.88 3.58
C VAL A 44 -10.28 -8.97 4.75
N LYS A 45 -11.58 -9.19 4.47
CA LYS A 45 -12.59 -9.39 5.53
C LYS A 45 -12.28 -10.60 6.40
N LYS A 46 -11.83 -11.70 5.80
CA LYS A 46 -11.39 -12.90 6.51
C LYS A 46 -10.25 -12.58 7.48
N ILE A 47 -9.23 -11.82 7.05
CA ILE A 47 -8.13 -11.39 7.93
C ILE A 47 -8.66 -10.60 9.13
N LEU A 48 -9.65 -9.71 8.93
CA LEU A 48 -10.26 -8.96 10.04
C LEU A 48 -10.94 -9.89 11.04
N VAL A 49 -11.78 -10.81 10.55
CA VAL A 49 -12.52 -11.76 11.39
C VAL A 49 -11.59 -12.70 12.14
N ASP A 50 -10.57 -13.25 11.49
CA ASP A 50 -9.56 -14.13 12.11
C ASP A 50 -8.80 -13.40 13.23
N ARG A 51 -8.69 -12.07 13.12
CA ARG A 51 -8.09 -11.18 14.13
C ARG A 51 -9.10 -10.60 15.12
N ARG A 52 -10.34 -11.11 15.13
CA ARG A 52 -11.43 -10.71 16.04
C ARG A 52 -11.91 -9.27 15.85
N PHE A 53 -11.77 -8.73 14.65
CA PHE A 53 -12.41 -7.49 14.24
C PHE A 53 -13.72 -7.78 13.50
N ASP A 54 -14.62 -6.80 13.52
CA ASP A 54 -15.79 -6.80 12.64
C ASP A 54 -15.33 -6.76 11.17
N GLU A 55 -15.94 -7.56 10.30
CA GLU A 55 -15.60 -7.59 8.87
C GLU A 55 -15.82 -6.23 8.16
N ASN A 56 -16.68 -5.38 8.72
CA ASN A 56 -16.97 -4.02 8.28
C ASN A 56 -16.43 -2.97 9.25
N ALA A 57 -15.41 -3.31 10.06
CA ALA A 57 -14.75 -2.38 10.95
C ALA A 57 -14.31 -1.10 10.20
N LEU A 58 -14.58 0.06 10.82
CA LEU A 58 -14.19 1.36 10.29
C LEU A 58 -12.67 1.53 10.32
N LEU A 59 -12.13 2.24 9.33
CA LEU A 59 -10.73 2.67 9.32
C LEU A 59 -10.44 3.66 10.47
N LYS A 60 -11.48 4.40 10.89
CA LYS A 60 -11.42 5.33 12.01
C LYS A 60 -10.97 4.59 13.28
N GLY A 61 -9.80 4.97 13.77
CA GLY A 61 -9.27 4.49 15.04
C GLY A 61 -9.83 5.29 16.22
N SER A 62 -9.62 4.76 17.42
CA SER A 62 -9.80 5.55 18.64
C SER A 62 -8.89 6.78 18.65
N SER A 63 -9.30 7.85 19.32
CA SER A 63 -8.44 9.01 19.61
C SER A 63 -7.13 8.58 20.25
N ASP A 64 -7.18 7.53 21.07
CA ASP A 64 -6.07 7.05 21.89
C ASP A 64 -5.31 5.88 21.23
N ALA A 65 -5.62 5.59 19.96
CA ALA A 65 -4.90 4.56 19.22
C ALA A 65 -3.39 4.90 19.17
N PRO A 66 -2.51 3.96 19.57
CA PRO A 66 -1.07 4.19 19.64
C PRO A 66 -0.42 4.43 18.27
N CYS A 67 -1.14 4.12 17.19
CA CYS A 67 -0.69 4.35 15.83
C CYS A 67 -1.77 5.09 15.03
N LYS A 68 -1.34 6.07 14.25
CA LYS A 68 -2.19 6.80 13.30
C LYS A 68 -1.88 6.32 11.88
N ALA A 69 -2.88 5.78 11.21
CA ALA A 69 -2.80 5.38 9.81
C ALA A 69 -3.27 6.52 8.88
N LYS A 70 -2.55 6.71 7.78
CA LYS A 70 -2.84 7.64 6.69
C LYS A 70 -2.45 7.00 5.36
N THR A 71 -3.30 7.10 4.34
CA THR A 71 -2.94 6.69 2.98
C THR A 71 -2.25 7.80 2.20
N ASN A 72 -1.37 7.42 1.29
CA ASN A 72 -0.59 8.34 0.46
C ASN A 72 -1.27 8.59 -0.90
N ASP A 73 -2.57 8.91 -0.85
CA ASP A 73 -3.40 9.18 -2.02
C ASP A 73 -3.73 10.67 -2.08
N THR A 74 -4.13 11.18 -3.25
CA THR A 74 -4.59 12.58 -3.44
C THR A 74 -5.68 12.95 -2.42
N VAL A 75 -6.58 11.99 -2.14
CA VAL A 75 -7.54 12.07 -1.04
C VAL A 75 -7.03 11.18 0.10
N CYS A 76 -6.37 11.79 1.08
CA CYS A 76 -5.80 11.07 2.20
C CYS A 76 -6.90 10.47 3.10
N ARG A 77 -7.08 9.15 3.04
CA ARG A 77 -7.92 8.44 4.01
C ARG A 77 -7.11 8.23 5.28
N THR A 78 -7.67 8.65 6.39
CA THR A 78 -6.98 8.69 7.69
C THR A 78 -7.81 7.96 8.74
N SER A 79 -7.14 7.39 9.72
CA SER A 79 -7.77 6.82 10.92
C SER A 79 -8.17 7.88 11.96
N TYR A 80 -7.89 9.15 11.69
CA TYR A 80 -8.05 10.28 12.59
C TYR A 80 -8.59 11.49 11.84
N LEU A 81 -9.12 12.48 12.56
CA LEU A 81 -9.59 13.70 11.94
C LEU A 81 -8.41 14.49 11.35
N SER A 82 -8.43 14.70 10.03
CA SER A 82 -7.43 15.48 9.31
C SER A 82 -8.05 16.78 8.84
N PRO A 83 -7.39 17.95 8.99
CA PRO A 83 -7.86 19.22 8.42
C PRO A 83 -8.05 19.18 6.90
N ARG A 84 -7.37 18.24 6.22
CA ARG A 84 -7.43 18.04 4.77
C ARG A 84 -8.36 16.90 4.33
N GLY A 85 -8.98 16.18 5.27
CA GLY A 85 -9.84 15.03 4.99
C GLY A 85 -11.32 15.34 5.26
N GLY A 86 -12.20 14.85 4.41
CA GLY A 86 -13.65 14.94 4.63
C GLY A 86 -14.10 14.11 5.83
N ALA A 87 -14.89 14.69 6.73
CA ALA A 87 -15.45 14.00 7.89
C ALA A 87 -16.34 12.80 7.47
N ASP A 88 -16.99 12.91 6.31
CA ASP A 88 -17.85 11.86 5.78
C ASP A 88 -17.07 10.57 5.51
N LEU A 89 -15.97 10.65 4.74
CA LEU A 89 -15.10 9.50 4.47
C LEU A 89 -14.49 8.93 5.74
N LEU A 90 -14.11 9.77 6.71
CA LEU A 90 -13.60 9.29 8.00
C LEU A 90 -14.64 8.43 8.74
N ASN A 91 -15.91 8.81 8.67
CA ASN A 91 -16.98 8.13 9.40
C ASN A 91 -17.62 6.97 8.63
N SER A 92 -17.37 6.85 7.32
CA SER A 92 -17.97 5.80 6.47
C SER A 92 -16.99 4.76 5.95
N THR A 93 -15.68 5.05 5.90
CA THR A 93 -14.70 4.16 5.25
C THR A 93 -14.39 2.95 6.12
N LYS A 94 -14.66 1.76 5.59
CA LYS A 94 -14.27 0.48 6.19
C LYS A 94 -12.82 0.14 5.89
N ILE A 95 -12.17 -0.64 6.75
CA ILE A 95 -10.76 -1.04 6.56
C ILE A 95 -10.55 -1.75 5.22
N TRP A 96 -11.44 -2.68 4.84
CA TRP A 96 -11.32 -3.40 3.58
C TRP A 96 -11.53 -2.49 2.35
N GLN A 97 -12.39 -1.47 2.45
CA GLN A 97 -12.60 -0.49 1.38
C GLN A 97 -11.35 0.36 1.19
N ALA A 98 -10.72 0.77 2.30
CA ALA A 98 -9.46 1.48 2.24
C ALA A 98 -8.37 0.62 1.58
N TYR A 99 -8.27 -0.66 1.94
CA TYR A 99 -7.29 -1.55 1.34
C TYR A 99 -7.56 -1.73 -0.18
N ARG A 100 -8.82 -1.90 -0.59
CA ARG A 100 -9.22 -1.95 -2.01
C ARG A 100 -8.85 -0.69 -2.78
N ALA A 101 -9.13 0.50 -2.24
CA ALA A 101 -8.83 1.77 -2.89
C ALA A 101 -7.32 1.93 -3.16
N THR A 102 -6.49 1.58 -2.18
CA THR A 102 -5.03 1.67 -2.32
C THR A 102 -4.46 0.61 -3.25
N SER A 103 -5.16 -0.51 -3.50
CA SER A 103 -4.72 -1.54 -4.45
C SER A 103 -5.42 -1.47 -5.81
N ALA A 104 -6.31 -0.50 -6.05
CA ALA A 104 -7.10 -0.37 -7.28
C ALA A 104 -6.29 0.16 -8.46
N ALA A 105 -5.19 -0.52 -8.80
CA ALA A 105 -4.40 -0.20 -9.98
C ALA A 105 -5.22 -0.59 -11.22
N ILE A 106 -5.48 0.37 -12.12
CA ILE A 106 -6.45 0.29 -13.23
C ILE A 106 -6.32 -0.97 -14.12
N THR A 107 -5.13 -1.59 -14.17
CA THR A 107 -4.92 -2.82 -14.96
C THR A 107 -5.02 -4.12 -14.16
N PHE A 108 -5.10 -4.05 -12.84
CA PHE A 108 -5.17 -5.18 -11.92
C PHE A 108 -6.58 -5.31 -11.35
N PHE A 109 -7.13 -4.23 -10.84
CA PHE A 109 -8.45 -4.21 -10.22
C PHE A 109 -9.27 -3.01 -10.66
N ASP A 110 -10.59 -3.20 -10.70
CA ASP A 110 -11.52 -2.12 -10.95
C ASP A 110 -11.50 -1.08 -9.81
N PRO A 111 -11.82 0.20 -10.09
CA PRO A 111 -12.02 1.24 -9.08
C PRO A 111 -13.05 0.84 -8.01
N ILE A 112 -13.03 1.53 -6.88
CA ILE A 112 -14.00 1.32 -5.79
C ILE A 112 -14.69 2.63 -5.42
N ALA A 113 -16.00 2.60 -5.29
CA ALA A 113 -16.78 3.71 -4.73
C ALA A 113 -16.82 3.64 -3.20
N ILE A 114 -16.58 4.76 -2.51
CA ILE A 114 -16.59 4.83 -1.04
C ILE A 114 -17.35 6.07 -0.57
N GLY A 115 -18.12 5.91 0.51
CA GLY A 115 -18.78 7.00 1.21
C GLY A 115 -20.20 7.30 0.69
N PRO A 116 -20.87 8.29 1.29
CA PRO A 116 -22.29 8.59 1.01
C PRO A 116 -22.53 9.16 -0.40
N PHE A 117 -21.47 9.59 -1.10
CA PHE A 117 -21.54 10.16 -2.43
C PHE A 117 -20.98 9.25 -3.52
N ASP A 118 -20.66 7.99 -3.20
CA ASP A 118 -20.08 7.01 -4.12
C ASP A 118 -18.85 7.54 -4.88
N GLU A 119 -17.95 8.24 -4.19
CA GLU A 119 -16.73 8.78 -4.78
C GLU A 119 -15.83 7.63 -5.26
N GLU A 120 -15.42 7.63 -6.54
CA GLU A 120 -14.59 6.58 -7.13
C GLU A 120 -13.10 6.77 -6.81
N PHE A 121 -12.48 5.73 -6.27
CA PHE A 121 -11.06 5.69 -5.90
C PHE A 121 -10.29 4.69 -6.75
N VAL A 122 -9.05 5.07 -7.08
CA VAL A 122 -8.01 4.25 -7.71
C VAL A 122 -6.74 4.26 -6.86
N ASP A 123 -5.79 3.38 -7.18
CA ASP A 123 -4.50 3.28 -6.49
C ASP A 123 -3.75 4.63 -6.47
N GLY A 124 -3.23 5.00 -5.29
CA GLY A 124 -2.51 6.26 -5.08
C GLY A 124 -1.24 6.42 -5.92
N ALA A 125 -0.65 5.32 -6.37
CA ALA A 125 0.48 5.33 -7.29
C ALA A 125 0.11 5.86 -8.69
N LEU A 126 -1.19 6.01 -9.01
CA LEU A 126 -1.65 6.66 -10.23
C LEU A 126 -1.69 8.20 -10.11
N GLY A 127 -1.59 8.74 -8.90
CA GLY A 127 -1.56 10.18 -8.63
C GLY A 127 -2.73 10.96 -9.26
N ALA A 128 -2.49 12.21 -9.65
CA ALA A 128 -3.44 13.04 -10.40
C ALA A 128 -3.51 12.72 -11.91
N ARG A 129 -2.92 11.60 -12.36
CA ARG A 129 -2.92 11.23 -13.79
C ARG A 129 -4.23 10.53 -14.14
N VAL A 130 -5.27 11.31 -14.44
CA VAL A 130 -6.34 10.81 -15.30
C VAL A 130 -6.77 11.88 -16.28
N PRO A 131 -6.19 11.85 -17.49
CA PRO A 131 -7.08 11.62 -18.63
C PRO A 131 -6.51 10.57 -19.60
N ALA A 132 -7.38 9.63 -19.98
CA ALA A 132 -7.16 8.53 -20.92
C ALA A 132 -6.20 7.41 -20.47
N LEU A 133 -6.77 6.40 -19.79
CA LEU A 133 -6.71 4.99 -20.19
C LEU A 133 -5.37 4.46 -20.75
N LYS A 134 -4.23 4.83 -20.15
CA LYS A 134 -2.99 4.09 -20.37
C LYS A 134 -2.84 3.05 -19.26
N PRO A 135 -2.64 1.77 -19.61
CA PRO A 135 -2.37 0.74 -18.62
C PRO A 135 -1.03 1.06 -17.96
N ALA A 136 -1.04 1.68 -16.78
CA ALA A 136 0.17 1.86 -16.00
C ALA A 136 0.76 0.47 -15.73
N THR A 137 2.03 0.30 -16.10
CA THR A 137 2.76 -0.96 -15.85
C THR A 137 3.47 -0.88 -14.50
N LEU A 138 3.75 -2.03 -13.90
CA LEU A 138 4.48 -2.13 -12.63
C LEU A 138 5.78 -1.32 -12.63
N LYS A 139 6.51 -1.34 -13.75
CA LYS A 139 7.73 -0.55 -13.94
C LYS A 139 7.47 0.94 -13.74
N GLU A 140 6.34 1.46 -14.22
CA GLU A 140 6.01 2.88 -14.06
C GLU A 140 5.70 3.26 -12.61
N LEU A 141 4.97 2.41 -11.87
CA LEU A 141 4.62 2.68 -10.46
C LEU A 141 5.86 2.64 -9.55
N THR A 142 6.75 1.66 -9.77
CA THR A 142 8.01 1.55 -9.01
C THR A 142 8.97 2.70 -9.34
N ILE A 143 9.06 3.11 -10.61
CA ILE A 143 9.84 4.29 -11.03
C ILE A 143 9.30 5.56 -10.39
N GLU A 144 7.99 5.73 -10.28
CA GLU A 144 7.39 6.93 -9.67
C GLU A 144 7.70 7.01 -8.17
N ALA A 145 7.62 5.90 -7.45
CA ALA A 145 8.00 5.85 -6.03
C ALA A 145 9.51 6.15 -5.82
N GLU A 146 10.38 5.59 -6.67
CA GLU A 146 11.82 5.89 -6.69
C GLU A 146 12.08 7.37 -6.94
N THR A 147 11.46 7.94 -7.98
CA THR A 147 11.61 9.34 -8.41
C THR A 147 11.12 10.30 -7.35
N THR A 148 9.93 10.07 -6.79
CA THR A 148 9.33 10.92 -5.76
C THR A 148 10.23 11.03 -4.55
N ALA A 149 10.77 9.91 -4.06
CA ALA A 149 11.63 9.97 -2.88
C ALA A 149 13.08 10.41 -3.18
N LYS A 150 13.57 10.31 -4.44
CA LYS A 150 14.79 11.01 -4.86
C LYS A 150 14.58 12.53 -4.84
N GLN A 151 13.44 13.00 -5.32
CA GLN A 151 13.07 14.42 -5.28
C GLN A 151 12.92 14.91 -3.84
N PHE A 152 12.21 14.16 -3.00
CA PHE A 152 12.07 14.48 -1.57
C PHE A 152 13.42 14.64 -0.87
N ARG A 153 14.36 13.71 -1.10
CA ARG A 153 15.72 13.79 -0.52
C ARG A 153 16.48 15.02 -0.98
N ARG A 154 16.32 15.43 -2.25
CA ARG A 154 16.96 16.65 -2.78
C ARG A 154 16.39 17.90 -2.12
N ASP A 155 15.07 17.99 -2.06
CA ASP A 155 14.36 19.16 -1.54
C ASP A 155 14.51 19.31 -0.01
N HIS A 156 14.71 18.18 0.68
CA HIS A 156 14.83 18.12 2.15
C HIS A 156 16.17 17.52 2.58
N SER A 157 17.25 17.94 1.92
CA SER A 157 18.61 17.43 2.20
C SER A 157 19.04 17.60 3.66
N ASN A 158 18.51 18.61 4.36
CA ASN A 158 18.74 18.80 5.78
C ASN A 158 18.25 17.61 6.62
N LEU A 159 17.14 16.96 6.26
CA LEU A 159 16.65 15.78 6.97
C LEU A 159 17.58 14.58 6.80
N ASP A 160 18.21 14.45 5.63
CA ASP A 160 19.21 13.41 5.37
C ASP A 160 20.50 13.71 6.17
N ASN A 161 20.97 14.95 6.15
CA ASN A 161 22.16 15.43 6.88
C ASN A 161 22.02 15.30 8.40
N GLU A 162 20.83 15.61 8.95
CA GLU A 162 20.51 15.51 10.37
C GLU A 162 20.16 14.06 10.79
N ALA A 163 20.29 13.09 9.88
CA ALA A 163 19.94 11.69 10.12
C ALA A 163 18.48 11.49 10.58
N ARG A 164 17.56 12.33 10.09
CA ARG A 164 16.12 12.31 10.36
C ARG A 164 15.31 11.65 9.25
N TYR A 165 15.92 11.42 8.09
CA TYR A 165 15.34 10.69 6.98
C TYR A 165 16.11 9.41 6.72
N TYR A 166 15.39 8.28 6.69
CA TYR A 166 15.93 6.98 6.31
C TYR A 166 15.02 6.37 5.24
N ARG A 167 15.63 5.82 4.18
CA ARG A 167 14.91 5.05 3.16
C ARG A 167 15.57 3.70 3.02
N PHE A 168 14.79 2.67 3.29
CA PHE A 168 15.16 1.27 3.05
C PHE A 168 14.43 0.80 1.80
N ASN A 169 15.16 0.31 0.81
CA ASN A 169 14.60 -0.23 -0.42
C ASN A 169 15.51 -1.36 -0.91
N VAL A 170 14.93 -2.52 -1.23
CA VAL A 170 15.68 -3.64 -1.83
C VAL A 170 16.13 -3.18 -3.22
N ASP A 171 17.43 -3.09 -3.41
CA ASP A 171 18.07 -2.51 -4.58
C ASP A 171 18.25 -3.52 -5.72
N HIS A 172 18.38 -4.80 -5.39
CA HIS A 172 18.66 -5.88 -6.35
C HIS A 172 17.97 -7.20 -5.98
N GLY A 173 17.80 -8.06 -6.98
CA GLY A 173 17.28 -9.43 -6.85
C GLY A 173 15.76 -9.56 -6.98
N LEU A 174 15.07 -8.50 -7.41
CA LEU A 174 13.63 -8.46 -7.68
C LEU A 174 13.31 -7.94 -9.09
N GLU A 175 14.31 -7.80 -9.95
CA GLU A 175 14.18 -7.23 -11.29
C GLU A 175 13.23 -8.03 -12.18
N ASP A 176 13.15 -9.34 -11.94
CA ASP A 176 12.32 -10.30 -12.67
C ASP A 176 11.13 -10.81 -11.83
N VAL A 177 10.71 -10.08 -10.79
CA VAL A 177 9.55 -10.43 -9.95
C VAL A 177 8.41 -9.43 -10.18
N ASP A 178 7.32 -9.91 -10.79
CA ASP A 178 6.12 -9.10 -11.01
C ASP A 178 5.18 -9.10 -9.78
N LEU A 179 4.36 -8.06 -9.61
CA LEU A 179 3.43 -7.92 -8.47
C LEU A 179 2.44 -9.08 -8.34
N GLU A 180 2.02 -9.65 -9.47
CA GLU A 180 1.07 -10.77 -9.51
C GLU A 180 1.73 -12.14 -9.26
N GLU A 181 3.07 -12.21 -9.18
CA GLU A 181 3.79 -13.46 -8.96
C GLU A 181 3.87 -13.83 -7.48
N SER A 182 2.72 -14.04 -6.83
CA SER A 182 2.63 -14.42 -5.41
C SER A 182 3.52 -15.62 -5.06
N LYS A 183 3.70 -16.55 -6.02
CA LYS A 183 4.51 -17.76 -5.88
C LYS A 183 6.02 -17.51 -5.73
N LYS A 184 6.50 -16.30 -6.04
CA LYS A 184 7.90 -15.88 -5.86
C LYS A 184 8.18 -15.29 -4.48
N GLU A 185 7.34 -15.57 -3.48
CA GLU A 185 7.55 -15.16 -2.08
C GLU A 185 8.95 -15.55 -1.56
N LYS A 186 9.43 -16.76 -1.90
CA LYS A 186 10.76 -17.24 -1.47
C LYS A 186 11.90 -16.41 -2.05
N GLU A 187 11.77 -15.99 -3.31
CA GLU A 187 12.74 -15.12 -3.98
C GLU A 187 12.72 -13.73 -3.35
N THR A 188 11.51 -13.20 -3.12
CA THR A 188 11.30 -11.91 -2.43
C THR A 188 11.89 -11.89 -1.03
N ALA A 189 11.65 -12.95 -0.25
CA ALA A 189 12.20 -13.11 1.07
C ALA A 189 13.73 -13.26 1.04
N ALA A 190 14.28 -13.99 0.06
CA ALA A 190 15.73 -14.17 -0.09
C ALA A 190 16.43 -12.85 -0.44
N ALA A 191 15.92 -12.08 -1.40
CA ALA A 191 16.45 -10.77 -1.77
C ALA A 191 16.39 -9.80 -0.59
N THR A 192 15.25 -9.74 0.10
CA THR A 192 15.07 -8.91 1.30
C THR A 192 16.05 -9.30 2.41
N ARG A 193 16.24 -10.60 2.68
CA ARG A 193 17.19 -11.09 3.69
C ARG A 193 18.63 -10.69 3.35
N ARG A 194 19.04 -10.79 2.09
CA ARG A 194 20.36 -10.36 1.63
C ARG A 194 20.54 -8.85 1.82
N TYR A 195 19.53 -8.07 1.44
CA TYR A 195 19.53 -6.62 1.61
C TYR A 195 19.70 -6.19 3.07
N VAL A 196 18.86 -6.70 3.98
CA VAL A 196 18.91 -6.32 5.41
C VAL A 196 20.16 -6.85 6.13
N ALA A 197 20.79 -7.91 5.61
CA ALA A 197 22.04 -8.44 6.15
C ALA A 197 23.29 -7.67 5.66
N SER A 198 23.15 -6.81 4.64
CA SER A 198 24.27 -6.03 4.13
C SER A 198 24.80 -5.05 5.18
N GLN A 199 26.12 -4.89 5.25
CA GLN A 199 26.74 -4.05 6.29
C GLN A 199 26.24 -2.60 6.26
N GLY A 200 26.01 -2.05 5.05
CA GLY A 200 25.50 -0.69 4.88
C GLY A 200 24.11 -0.52 5.50
N VAL A 201 23.20 -1.45 5.19
CA VAL A 201 21.82 -1.42 5.70
C VAL A 201 21.79 -1.68 7.20
N VAL A 202 22.57 -2.64 7.72
CA VAL A 202 22.67 -2.88 9.17
C VAL A 202 23.13 -1.63 9.92
N LYS A 203 24.13 -0.90 9.39
CA LYS A 203 24.59 0.36 9.98
C LYS A 203 23.48 1.42 9.96
N GLN A 204 22.80 1.57 8.82
CA GLN A 204 21.70 2.53 8.66
C GLN A 204 20.51 2.20 9.59
N MET A 205 20.13 0.94 9.74
CA MET A 205 19.07 0.50 10.66
C MET A 205 19.45 0.78 12.11
N LYS A 206 20.70 0.51 12.52
CA LYS A 206 21.19 0.84 13.86
C LYS A 206 21.17 2.35 14.12
N ALA A 207 21.55 3.17 13.15
CA ALA A 207 21.47 4.63 13.27
C ALA A 207 20.01 5.09 13.45
N CYS A 208 19.08 4.54 12.65
CA CYS A 208 17.65 4.84 12.73
C CYS A 208 17.07 4.51 14.12
N VAL A 209 17.31 3.29 14.64
CA VAL A 209 16.77 2.84 15.92
C VAL A 209 17.32 3.64 17.11
N ASN A 210 18.59 4.05 17.02
CA ASN A 210 19.27 4.76 18.09
C ASN A 210 19.16 6.28 17.97
N ASN A 211 18.49 6.82 16.94
CA ASN A 211 18.39 8.27 16.78
C ASN A 211 17.44 8.88 17.84
N PRO A 212 17.95 9.71 18.77
CA PRO A 212 17.11 10.38 19.75
C PRO A 212 16.16 11.42 19.13
N ALA A 213 16.50 12.00 17.97
CA ALA A 213 15.68 13.02 17.31
C ALA A 213 14.33 12.49 16.75
N GLY A 214 14.13 11.17 16.75
CA GLY A 214 12.87 10.52 16.37
C GLY A 214 11.98 10.10 17.55
N ARG A 215 12.36 10.40 18.80
CA ARG A 215 11.62 9.98 20.02
C ARG A 215 10.72 11.06 20.61
N GLU A 216 10.77 12.28 20.10
CA GLU A 216 9.79 13.32 20.42
C GLU A 216 8.59 13.16 19.50
N CYS A 217 7.59 12.41 19.97
CA CYS A 217 6.22 12.39 19.44
C CYS A 217 5.27 12.80 20.56
#